data_AF-A0A150Y1G7-F1
#
_entry.id   AF-A0A150Y1G7-F1
#
_cell.length_a   1.000
_cell.length_b   1.000
_cell.length_c   1.000
_cell.angle_alpha   90.00
_cell.angle_beta   90.00
_cell.angle_gamma   90.00
#
_symmetry.space_group_name_H-M   'P 1'
#
loop_
_entity.id
_entity.type
_entity.pdbx_description
1 polymer ?
#
loop_
_entity_poly.entity_id
_entity_poly.type
_entity_poly.pdbx_seq_one_letter_code
_entity_poly.pdbx_strand_id
1 'polypeptide(L)'
;MINSSQTQQIRSYLLQQGFTNPELIDDLVDHLSCEVEFLVEDGQIDFATAFSNAKEKVMPDYAIQIENDLKFLTTKKYNTMMKKLAFIGGYASVVCLCLSILFFSQSLLGSKGSEFKVQAIQAEFYSSNLESRTEDSEDKFSNRISTIRLNTAIESSKKFDLAETFLLISFILFASLYLPYQFYSKYQRSEESLQQA
;
A
#
# COMPACT_ATOMS: atom_id res chain seq x y z
N MET A 1 46.04 10.18 19.78
CA MET A 1 45.67 9.40 18.58
C MET A 1 46.08 7.94 18.68
N ILE A 2 45.12 7.01 18.52
CA ILE A 2 45.39 5.56 18.47
C ILE A 2 45.82 5.11 17.06
N ASN A 3 46.53 3.99 16.97
CA ASN A 3 47.03 3.48 15.69
C ASN A 3 46.02 2.56 14.97
N SER A 4 46.24 2.32 13.67
CA SER A 4 45.36 1.48 12.84
C SER A 4 45.19 0.05 13.34
N SER A 5 46.20 -0.51 14.01
CA SER A 5 46.13 -1.84 14.64
C SER A 5 45.16 -1.84 15.82
N GLN A 6 45.19 -0.80 16.66
CA GLN A 6 44.30 -0.61 17.80
C GLN A 6 42.84 -0.39 17.34
N THR A 7 42.61 0.42 16.31
CA THR A 7 41.28 0.58 15.70
C THR A 7 40.75 -0.76 15.18
N GLN A 8 41.61 -1.58 14.58
CA GLN A 8 41.23 -2.89 14.09
C GLN A 8 40.95 -3.90 15.23
N GLN A 9 41.62 -3.76 16.38
CA GLN A 9 41.30 -4.53 17.60
C GLN A 9 39.90 -4.18 18.13
N ILE A 10 39.53 -2.90 18.16
CA ILE A 10 38.19 -2.44 18.55
C ILE A 10 37.13 -3.03 17.60
N ARG A 11 37.36 -2.95 16.29
CA ARG A 11 36.45 -3.49 15.28
C ARG A 11 36.30 -5.01 15.39
N SER A 12 37.41 -5.72 15.61
CA SER A 12 37.40 -7.18 15.78
C SER A 12 36.66 -7.60 17.05
N TYR A 13 36.77 -6.83 18.13
CA TYR A 13 36.00 -7.04 19.34
C TYR A 13 34.49 -6.92 19.09
N LEU A 14 34.04 -5.87 18.40
CA LEU A 14 32.62 -5.70 18.08
C LEU A 14 32.08 -6.85 17.21
N LEU A 15 32.86 -7.31 16.23
CA LEU A 15 32.48 -8.48 15.43
C LEU A 15 32.39 -9.77 16.27
N GLN A 16 33.32 -9.97 17.21
CA GLN A 16 33.28 -11.12 18.14
C GLN A 16 32.11 -11.07 19.11
N GLN A 17 31.69 -9.87 19.50
CA GLN A 17 30.49 -9.63 20.32
C GLN A 17 29.19 -9.90 19.55
N GLY A 18 29.24 -10.12 18.24
CA GLY A 18 28.09 -10.52 17.43
C GLY A 18 27.31 -9.36 16.82
N PHE A 19 27.87 -8.15 16.80
CA PHE A 19 27.29 -7.04 16.04
C PHE A 19 27.30 -7.36 14.55
N THR A 20 26.18 -7.12 13.86
CA THR A 20 26.02 -7.50 12.44
C THR A 20 25.83 -6.30 11.52
N ASN A 21 25.37 -5.17 12.05
CA ASN A 21 25.16 -3.96 11.27
C ASN A 21 26.48 -3.20 11.02
N PRO A 22 26.96 -3.07 9.76
CA PRO A 22 28.23 -2.42 9.45
C PRO A 22 28.24 -0.92 9.78
N GLU A 23 27.12 -0.20 9.61
CA GLU A 23 27.03 1.22 9.96
C GLU A 23 27.17 1.43 11.48
N LEU A 24 26.49 0.59 12.27
CA LEU A 24 26.59 0.62 13.73
C LEU A 24 28.01 0.24 14.20
N ILE A 25 28.65 -0.73 13.54
CA ILE A 25 30.03 -1.10 13.85
C ILE A 25 30.95 0.08 13.60
N ASP A 26 30.85 0.74 12.46
CA ASP A 26 31.73 1.85 12.11
C ASP A 26 31.50 3.05 13.06
N ASP A 27 30.26 3.37 13.42
CA ASP A 27 29.93 4.39 14.43
C ASP A 27 30.47 4.05 15.83
N LEU A 28 30.31 2.79 16.27
CA LEU A 28 30.83 2.32 17.56
C LEU A 28 32.35 2.29 17.58
N VAL A 29 33.01 1.93 16.47
CA VAL A 29 34.47 2.01 16.34
C VAL A 29 34.92 3.45 16.49
N ASP A 30 34.26 4.41 15.85
CA ASP A 30 34.63 5.82 15.93
C ASP A 30 34.46 6.37 17.35
N HIS A 31 33.32 6.11 17.99
CA HIS A 31 33.07 6.53 19.38
C HIS A 31 34.00 5.86 20.40
N LEU A 32 34.24 4.55 20.28
CA LEU A 32 35.20 3.86 21.14
C LEU A 32 36.63 4.37 20.92
N SER A 33 36.99 4.66 19.67
CA SER A 33 38.32 5.20 19.34
C SER A 33 38.52 6.58 19.97
N CYS A 34 37.56 7.49 19.83
CA CYS A 34 37.61 8.83 20.42
C CYS A 34 37.68 8.77 21.96
N GLU A 35 36.90 7.90 22.60
CA GLU A 35 36.91 7.77 24.05
C GLU A 35 38.23 7.17 24.57
N VAL A 36 38.79 6.18 23.86
CA VAL A 36 40.12 5.63 24.19
C VAL A 36 41.19 6.69 24.01
N GLU A 37 41.14 7.49 22.95
CA GLU A 37 42.07 8.60 22.74
C GLU A 37 42.03 9.61 23.89
N PHE A 38 40.82 9.98 24.32
CA PHE A 38 40.63 10.87 25.46
C PHE A 38 41.23 10.31 26.75
N LEU A 39 40.98 9.04 27.07
CA LEU A 39 41.48 8.38 28.28
C LEU A 39 43.00 8.19 28.28
N VAL A 40 43.59 7.92 27.11
CA VAL A 40 45.04 7.76 26.96
C VAL A 40 45.75 9.12 27.08
N GLU A 41 45.16 10.18 26.52
CA GLU A 41 45.73 11.54 26.58
C GLU A 41 45.60 12.18 27.98
N ASP A 42 44.49 11.95 28.68
CA ASP A 42 44.21 12.55 30.00
C ASP A 42 44.91 11.83 31.16
N GLY A 43 45.03 10.50 31.11
CA GLY A 43 45.46 9.69 32.25
C GLY A 43 46.84 9.01 32.16
N GLN A 44 47.56 9.12 31.03
CA GLN A 44 48.74 8.27 30.72
C GLN A 44 48.48 6.76 30.97
N ILE A 45 47.24 6.31 30.77
CA ILE A 45 46.83 4.94 30.99
C ILE A 45 47.13 4.13 29.73
N ASP A 46 47.46 2.85 29.88
CA ASP A 46 47.72 1.98 28.73
C ASP A 46 46.45 1.76 27.90
N PHE A 47 46.64 1.41 26.62
CA PHE A 47 45.53 1.17 25.69
C PHE A 47 44.57 0.09 26.19
N ALA A 48 45.08 -0.97 26.85
CA ALA A 48 44.25 -2.07 27.33
C ALA A 48 43.29 -1.61 28.44
N THR A 49 43.77 -0.81 29.39
CA THR A 49 42.94 -0.25 30.47
C THR A 49 42.00 0.82 29.94
N ALA A 50 42.49 1.71 29.08
CA ALA A 50 41.66 2.73 28.43
C ALA A 50 40.52 2.10 27.61
N PHE A 51 40.80 1.02 26.87
CA PHE A 51 39.78 0.28 26.13
C PHE A 51 38.80 -0.45 27.05
N SER A 52 39.26 -0.99 28.19
CA SER A 52 38.36 -1.58 29.18
C SER A 52 37.36 -0.55 29.73
N ASN A 53 37.85 0.63 30.09
CA ASN A 53 37.03 1.71 30.64
C ASN A 53 36.09 2.31 29.57
N ALA A 54 36.59 2.47 28.33
CA ALA A 54 35.78 2.94 27.21
C ALA A 54 34.64 1.98 26.89
N LYS A 55 34.86 0.66 26.97
CA LYS A 55 33.79 -0.33 26.80
C LYS A 55 32.68 -0.15 27.82
N GLU A 56 33.00 -0.05 29.11
CA GLU A 56 32.00 0.12 30.16
C GLU A 56 31.21 1.42 30.02
N LYS A 57 31.87 2.49 29.55
CA LYS A 57 31.25 3.80 29.36
C LYS A 57 30.39 3.91 28.09
N VAL A 58 30.87 3.36 26.96
CA VAL A 58 30.24 3.51 25.63
C VAL A 58 29.27 2.36 25.33
N MET A 59 29.52 1.16 25.85
CA MET A 59 28.69 -0.03 25.65
C MET A 59 28.33 -0.68 26.98
N PRO A 60 27.19 -0.31 27.59
CA PRO A 60 26.65 -1.10 28.69
C PRO A 60 26.32 -2.53 28.21
N ASP A 61 26.29 -3.51 29.12
CA ASP A 61 26.15 -4.97 28.89
C ASP A 61 25.00 -5.41 27.96
N TYR A 62 24.09 -4.50 27.59
CA TYR A 62 22.88 -4.73 26.82
C TYR A 62 22.96 -4.26 25.35
N ALA A 63 24.09 -3.73 24.88
CA ALA A 63 24.20 -3.13 23.53
C ALA A 63 23.78 -4.09 22.39
N ILE A 64 24.13 -5.38 22.49
CA ILE A 64 23.72 -6.43 21.53
C ILE A 64 22.22 -6.75 21.65
N GLN A 65 21.67 -6.73 22.88
CA GLN A 65 20.22 -6.91 23.07
C GLN A 65 19.45 -5.78 22.42
N ILE A 66 19.96 -4.54 22.49
CA ILE A 66 19.36 -3.38 21.83
C ILE A 66 19.35 -3.55 20.30
N GLU A 67 20.44 -4.00 19.66
CA GLU A 67 20.46 -4.27 18.20
C GLU A 67 19.45 -5.35 17.81
N ASN A 68 19.39 -6.44 18.58
CA ASN A 68 18.47 -7.55 18.33
C ASN A 68 17.01 -7.15 18.52
N ASP A 69 16.70 -6.41 19.59
CA ASP A 69 15.36 -5.88 19.86
C ASP A 69 14.94 -4.91 18.76
N LEU A 70 15.86 -4.04 18.31
CA LEU A 70 15.59 -3.11 17.22
C LEU A 70 15.29 -3.86 15.92
N LYS A 71 16.08 -4.88 15.58
CA LYS A 71 15.86 -5.72 14.38
C LYS A 71 14.52 -6.45 14.46
N PHE A 72 14.18 -7.00 15.63
CA PHE A 72 12.91 -7.67 15.87
C PHE A 72 11.73 -6.71 15.73
N LEU A 73 11.78 -5.55 16.39
CA LEU A 73 10.73 -4.53 16.35
C LEU A 73 10.55 -3.98 14.93
N THR A 74 11.64 -3.75 14.22
CA THR A 74 11.63 -3.24 12.85
C THR A 74 11.01 -4.27 11.90
N THR A 75 11.42 -5.54 11.98
CA THR A 75 10.84 -6.64 11.20
C THR A 75 9.35 -6.82 11.50
N LYS A 76 8.97 -6.80 12.78
CA LYS A 76 7.56 -6.90 13.21
C LYS A 76 6.73 -5.72 12.70
N LYS A 77 7.28 -4.51 12.72
CA LYS A 77 6.64 -3.29 12.19
C LYS A 77 6.40 -3.39 10.69
N TYR A 78 7.41 -3.79 9.92
CA TYR A 78 7.28 -3.99 8.47
C TYR A 78 6.24 -5.06 8.12
N ASN A 79 6.31 -6.23 8.77
CA ASN A 79 5.31 -7.29 8.57
C ASN A 79 3.89 -6.85 8.92
N THR A 80 3.73 -6.07 9.99
CA THR A 80 2.42 -5.52 10.39
C THR A 80 1.92 -4.49 9.38
N MET A 81 2.79 -3.63 8.86
CA MET A 81 2.44 -2.64 7.85
C MET A 81 2.01 -3.30 6.54
N MET A 82 2.74 -4.31 6.07
CA MET A 82 2.41 -5.07 4.87
C MET A 82 1.04 -5.75 4.97
N LYS A 83 0.75 -6.36 6.13
CA LYS A 83 -0.56 -6.94 6.44
C LYS A 83 -1.69 -5.92 6.36
N LYS A 84 -1.49 -4.74 6.95
CA LYS A 84 -2.48 -3.65 6.93
C LYS A 84 -2.72 -3.17 5.50
N LEU A 85 -1.66 -2.96 4.73
CA LEU A 85 -1.75 -2.50 3.35
C LEU A 85 -2.48 -3.51 2.46
N ALA A 86 -2.16 -4.79 2.60
CA ALA A 86 -2.84 -5.86 1.87
C ALA A 86 -4.33 -5.94 2.22
N PHE A 87 -4.68 -5.79 3.50
CA PHE A 87 -6.07 -5.79 3.94
C PHE A 87 -6.86 -4.59 3.39
N ILE A 88 -6.30 -3.39 3.50
CA ILE A 88 -6.91 -2.16 2.97
C ILE A 88 -7.03 -2.25 1.44
N GLY A 89 -5.99 -2.69 0.74
CA GLY A 89 -5.99 -2.84 -0.71
C GLY A 89 -7.00 -3.86 -1.21
N GLY A 90 -7.11 -5.01 -0.52
CA GLY A 90 -8.12 -6.02 -0.81
C GLY A 90 -9.54 -5.50 -0.59
N TYR A 91 -9.79 -4.81 0.51
CA TYR A 91 -11.11 -4.24 0.81
C TYR A 91 -11.48 -3.13 -0.19
N ALA A 92 -10.56 -2.22 -0.48
CA ALA A 92 -10.75 -1.16 -1.47
C ALA A 92 -11.04 -1.73 -2.86
N SER A 93 -10.32 -2.79 -3.25
CA SER A 93 -10.59 -3.50 -4.51
C SER A 93 -12.02 -4.04 -4.59
N VAL A 94 -12.51 -4.69 -3.53
CA VAL A 94 -13.89 -5.22 -3.50
C VAL A 94 -14.92 -4.10 -3.55
N VAL A 95 -14.69 -2.99 -2.84
CA VAL A 95 -15.58 -1.82 -2.90
C VAL A 95 -15.63 -1.25 -4.32
N CYS A 96 -14.49 -1.10 -4.98
CA CYS A 96 -14.43 -0.65 -6.38
C CYS A 96 -15.16 -1.62 -7.33
N LEU A 97 -15.04 -2.93 -7.10
CA LEU A 97 -15.75 -3.94 -7.88
C LEU A 97 -17.28 -3.83 -7.70
N CYS A 98 -17.75 -3.67 -6.47
CA CYS A 98 -19.16 -3.44 -6.18
C CYS A 98 -19.68 -2.18 -6.86
N LEU A 99 -18.93 -1.07 -6.80
CA LEU A 99 -19.28 0.17 -7.49
C LEU A 99 -19.35 -0.03 -9.01
N SER A 100 -18.38 -0.73 -9.60
CA SER A 100 -18.39 -1.07 -11.03
C SER A 100 -19.68 -1.80 -11.42
N ILE A 101 -20.04 -2.86 -10.68
CA ILE A 101 -21.27 -3.64 -10.91
C ILE A 101 -22.53 -2.76 -10.77
N LEU A 102 -22.56 -1.88 -9.77
CA LEU A 102 -23.69 -0.97 -9.55
C LEU A 102 -23.86 0.01 -10.72
N PHE A 103 -22.78 0.66 -11.17
CA PHE A 103 -22.86 1.60 -12.30
C PHE A 103 -23.20 0.91 -13.61
N PHE A 104 -22.64 -0.28 -13.84
CA PHE A 104 -23.00 -1.11 -14.99
C PHE A 104 -24.50 -1.46 -14.98
N SER A 105 -25.01 -1.91 -13.82
CA SER A 105 -26.42 -2.23 -13.65
C SER A 105 -27.31 -1.01 -13.86
N GLN A 106 -26.95 0.14 -13.30
CA GLN A 106 -27.71 1.39 -13.50
C GLN A 106 -27.70 1.86 -14.95
N SER A 107 -26.60 1.65 -15.70
CA SER A 107 -26.53 1.96 -17.11
C SER A 107 -27.54 1.14 -17.92
N LEU A 108 -27.59 -0.18 -17.66
CA LEU A 108 -28.53 -1.09 -18.32
C LEU A 108 -30.00 -0.84 -17.91
N LEU A 109 -30.27 -0.69 -16.61
CA LEU A 109 -31.62 -0.44 -16.11
C LEU A 109 -32.13 0.93 -16.55
N GLY A 110 -31.26 1.94 -16.60
CA GLY A 110 -31.61 3.28 -17.08
C GLY A 110 -32.03 3.28 -18.55
N SER A 111 -31.31 2.53 -19.39
CA SER A 111 -31.67 2.34 -20.79
C SER A 111 -33.07 1.70 -20.92
N LYS A 112 -33.32 0.57 -20.25
CA LYS A 112 -34.64 -0.10 -20.27
C LYS A 112 -35.77 0.79 -19.74
N GLY A 113 -35.54 1.49 -18.64
CA GLY A 113 -36.52 2.42 -18.06
C GLY A 113 -36.90 3.55 -19.02
N SER A 114 -35.93 4.05 -19.80
CA SER A 114 -36.21 5.07 -20.81
C SER A 114 -37.03 4.56 -21.98
N GLU A 115 -36.83 3.31 -22.40
CA GLU A 115 -37.64 2.70 -23.46
C GLU A 115 -39.11 2.59 -23.02
N PHE A 116 -39.37 2.13 -21.80
CA PHE A 116 -40.73 2.11 -21.24
C PHE A 116 -41.35 3.51 -21.20
N LYS A 117 -40.57 4.53 -20.79
CA LYS A 117 -41.05 5.92 -20.76
C LYS A 117 -41.38 6.43 -22.16
N VAL A 118 -40.55 6.12 -23.16
CA VAL A 118 -40.78 6.48 -24.57
C VAL A 118 -42.05 5.78 -25.09
N GLN A 119 -42.23 4.49 -24.80
CA GLN A 119 -43.42 3.74 -25.19
C GLN A 119 -44.70 4.29 -24.53
N ALA A 120 -44.64 4.64 -23.25
CA ALA A 120 -45.78 5.25 -22.55
C ALA A 120 -46.16 6.62 -23.14
N ILE A 121 -45.18 7.48 -23.40
CA ILE A 121 -45.38 8.79 -24.04
C ILE A 121 -45.98 8.61 -25.45
N GLN A 122 -45.54 7.59 -26.19
CA GLN A 122 -46.08 7.27 -27.51
C GLN A 122 -47.52 6.75 -27.45
N ALA A 123 -47.84 5.87 -26.50
CA ALA A 123 -49.21 5.40 -26.28
C ALA A 123 -50.15 6.55 -25.88
N GLU A 124 -49.71 7.43 -24.98
CA GLU A 124 -50.46 8.62 -24.56
C GLU A 124 -50.74 9.56 -25.75
N PHE A 125 -49.71 9.85 -26.57
CA PHE A 125 -49.85 10.69 -27.76
C PHE A 125 -50.86 10.12 -28.77
N TYR A 126 -50.81 8.81 -29.04
CA TYR A 126 -51.75 8.18 -29.98
C TYR A 126 -53.17 8.05 -29.45
N SER A 127 -53.34 7.88 -28.14
CA SER A 127 -54.67 7.76 -27.51
C SER A 127 -55.40 9.09 -27.34
N SER A 128 -54.69 10.21 -27.21
CA SER A 128 -55.27 11.53 -26.90
C SER A 128 -55.51 12.44 -28.12
N ASN A 129 -54.78 12.26 -29.22
CA ASN A 129 -54.78 13.18 -30.37
C ASN A 129 -55.46 12.64 -31.64
N LEU A 130 -56.54 11.84 -31.54
CA LEU A 130 -57.19 11.27 -32.73
C LEU A 130 -57.85 12.33 -33.64
N GLU A 131 -58.20 13.52 -33.12
CA GLU A 131 -58.94 14.56 -33.86
C GLU A 131 -58.13 15.85 -34.18
N SER A 132 -56.93 16.04 -33.63
CA SER A 132 -56.16 17.30 -33.75
C SER A 132 -54.68 17.10 -34.15
N ARG A 133 -54.41 16.15 -35.04
CA ARG A 133 -53.05 15.94 -35.59
C ARG A 133 -52.67 17.09 -36.52
N THR A 134 -51.75 17.92 -36.06
CA THR A 134 -51.06 18.90 -36.89
C THR A 134 -49.59 18.49 -37.06
N GLU A 135 -48.98 18.84 -38.18
CA GLU A 135 -47.57 18.58 -38.49
C GLU A 135 -46.63 19.12 -37.38
N ASP A 136 -46.93 20.31 -36.85
CA ASP A 136 -46.20 20.92 -35.71
C ASP A 136 -46.30 20.09 -34.41
N SER A 137 -47.42 19.41 -34.16
CA SER A 137 -47.57 18.54 -32.97
C SER A 137 -46.76 17.24 -33.09
N GLU A 138 -46.66 16.67 -34.29
CA GLU A 138 -45.86 15.48 -34.57
C GLU A 138 -44.35 15.79 -34.50
N ASP A 139 -43.93 16.94 -35.03
CA ASP A 139 -42.54 17.41 -34.95
C ASP A 139 -42.10 17.67 -33.50
N LYS A 140 -42.93 18.36 -32.71
CA LYS A 140 -42.65 18.57 -31.27
C LYS A 140 -42.57 17.26 -30.51
N PHE A 141 -43.44 16.29 -30.82
CA PHE A 141 -43.43 14.97 -30.20
C PHE A 141 -42.15 14.19 -30.56
N SER A 142 -41.81 14.14 -31.86
CA SER A 142 -40.60 13.49 -32.37
C SER A 142 -39.34 14.08 -31.74
N ASN A 143 -39.24 15.41 -31.68
CA ASN A 143 -38.15 16.11 -31.02
C ASN A 143 -38.05 15.81 -29.53
N ARG A 144 -39.20 15.67 -28.84
CA ARG A 144 -39.21 15.29 -27.41
C ARG A 144 -38.69 13.87 -27.20
N ILE A 145 -39.11 12.91 -28.02
CA ILE A 145 -38.65 11.51 -27.96
C ILE A 145 -37.16 11.41 -28.29
N SER A 146 -36.69 12.08 -29.34
CA SER A 146 -35.28 12.07 -29.73
C SER A 146 -34.40 12.67 -28.64
N THR A 147 -34.83 13.76 -28.00
CA THR A 147 -34.12 14.40 -26.88
C THR A 147 -34.04 13.47 -25.67
N ILE A 148 -35.13 12.76 -25.32
CA ILE A 148 -35.13 11.80 -24.21
C ILE A 148 -34.14 10.66 -24.51
N ARG A 149 -34.18 10.08 -25.71
CA ARG A 149 -33.26 9.01 -26.12
C ARG A 149 -31.80 9.46 -26.08
N LEU A 150 -31.51 10.65 -26.61
CA LEU A 150 -30.16 11.22 -26.61
C LEU A 150 -29.64 11.41 -25.17
N ASN A 151 -30.43 12.05 -24.31
CA ASN A 151 -30.04 12.31 -22.93
C ASN A 151 -29.80 11.01 -22.14
N THR A 152 -30.67 10.01 -22.31
CA THR A 152 -30.45 8.71 -21.67
C THR A 152 -29.22 8.00 -22.21
N ALA A 153 -28.98 8.03 -23.53
CA ALA A 153 -27.79 7.43 -24.12
C ALA A 153 -26.51 8.08 -23.56
N ILE A 154 -26.49 9.40 -23.42
CA ILE A 154 -25.37 10.14 -22.81
C ILE A 154 -25.18 9.73 -21.34
N GLU A 155 -26.25 9.66 -20.56
CA GLU A 155 -26.16 9.28 -19.14
C GLU A 155 -25.70 7.82 -18.96
N SER A 156 -26.24 6.91 -19.77
CA SER A 156 -25.86 5.49 -19.79
C SER A 156 -24.40 5.30 -20.18
N SER A 157 -23.91 6.03 -21.19
CA SER A 157 -22.50 6.01 -21.59
C SER A 157 -21.59 6.46 -20.44
N LYS A 158 -21.91 7.58 -19.78
CA LYS A 158 -21.12 8.05 -18.63
C LYS A 158 -21.05 7.04 -17.50
N LYS A 159 -22.18 6.39 -17.18
CA LYS A 159 -22.23 5.34 -16.15
C LYS A 159 -21.44 4.09 -16.56
N PHE A 160 -21.43 3.78 -17.86
CA PHE A 160 -20.65 2.67 -18.40
C PHE A 160 -19.14 2.94 -18.29
N ASP A 161 -18.67 4.11 -18.70
CA ASP A 161 -17.26 4.52 -18.57
C ASP A 161 -16.82 4.49 -17.09
N LEU A 162 -17.70 4.95 -16.20
CA LEU A 162 -17.44 4.93 -14.76
C LEU A 162 -17.40 3.48 -14.23
N ALA A 163 -18.26 2.59 -14.72
CA ALA A 163 -18.18 1.17 -14.37
C ALA A 163 -16.84 0.54 -14.80
N GLU A 164 -16.37 0.84 -16.00
CA GLU A 164 -15.09 0.33 -16.53
C GLU A 164 -13.90 0.84 -15.72
N THR A 165 -13.85 2.13 -15.41
CA THR A 165 -12.75 2.71 -14.62
C THR A 165 -12.66 2.09 -13.22
N PHE A 166 -13.79 1.92 -12.53
CA PHE A 166 -13.82 1.26 -11.21
C PHE A 166 -13.44 -0.22 -11.29
N LEU A 167 -13.76 -0.91 -12.39
CA LEU A 167 -13.33 -2.29 -12.63
C LEU A 167 -11.80 -2.37 -12.75
N LEU A 168 -11.20 -1.50 -13.57
CA LEU A 168 -9.76 -1.45 -13.77
C LEU A 168 -9.03 -1.14 -12.45
N ILE A 169 -9.50 -0.13 -11.71
CA ILE A 169 -8.93 0.22 -10.40
C ILE A 169 -9.03 -0.96 -9.43
N SER A 170 -10.17 -1.67 -9.41
CA SER A 170 -10.35 -2.85 -8.58
C SER A 170 -9.29 -3.93 -8.87
N PHE A 171 -9.07 -4.26 -10.13
CA PHE A 171 -8.06 -5.24 -10.54
C PHE A 171 -6.65 -4.79 -10.21
N ILE A 172 -6.31 -3.53 -10.45
CA ILE A 172 -4.99 -2.99 -10.15
C ILE A 172 -4.71 -3.05 -8.64
N LEU A 173 -5.65 -2.62 -7.80
CA LEU A 173 -5.50 -2.68 -6.34
C LEU A 173 -5.35 -4.12 -5.85
N PHE A 174 -6.15 -5.04 -6.40
CA PHE A 174 -6.06 -6.45 -6.04
C PHE A 174 -4.70 -7.06 -6.41
N ALA A 175 -4.26 -6.85 -7.65
CA ALA A 175 -3.04 -7.42 -8.19
C ALA A 175 -1.78 -6.82 -7.55
N SER A 176 -1.78 -5.52 -7.23
CA SER A 176 -0.61 -4.83 -6.69
C SER A 176 -0.49 -4.89 -5.16
N LEU A 177 -1.60 -4.90 -4.41
CA LEU A 177 -1.57 -4.83 -2.95
C LEU A 177 -1.89 -6.17 -2.28
N TYR A 178 -2.97 -6.82 -2.69
CA TYR A 178 -3.45 -8.02 -2.00
C TYR A 178 -2.70 -9.28 -2.43
N LEU A 179 -2.54 -9.48 -3.74
CA LEU A 179 -1.95 -10.68 -4.33
C LEU A 179 -0.51 -10.93 -3.85
N PRO A 180 0.42 -9.94 -3.89
CA PRO A 180 1.82 -10.17 -3.52
C PRO A 180 1.95 -10.58 -2.06
N TYR A 181 1.18 -9.96 -1.17
CA TYR A 181 1.15 -10.35 0.24
C TYR A 181 0.61 -11.76 0.43
N GLN A 182 -0.43 -12.16 -0.31
CA GLN A 182 -0.98 -13.52 -0.21
C GLN A 182 0.02 -14.58 -0.66
N PHE A 183 0.74 -14.35 -1.77
CA PHE A 183 1.80 -15.25 -2.23
C PHE A 183 2.95 -15.31 -1.22
N TYR A 184 3.42 -14.17 -0.74
CA TYR A 184 4.47 -14.09 0.27
C TYR A 184 4.09 -14.84 1.56
N SER A 185 2.86 -14.62 2.05
CA SER A 185 2.33 -15.30 3.23
C SER A 185 2.27 -16.82 3.07
N LYS A 186 1.93 -17.31 1.87
CA LYS A 186 1.90 -18.75 1.58
C LYS A 186 3.31 -19.33 1.46
N TYR A 187 4.22 -18.61 0.81
CA TYR A 187 5.62 -18.99 0.71
C TYR A 187 6.25 -19.14 2.10
N GLN A 188 6.09 -18.12 2.96
CA GLN A 188 6.65 -18.13 4.32
C GLN A 188 6.12 -19.31 5.15
N ARG A 189 4.82 -19.60 5.08
CA ARG A 189 4.23 -20.78 5.75
C ARG A 189 4.79 -22.10 5.23
N SER A 190 5.10 -22.18 3.94
CA SER A 190 5.69 -23.37 3.33
C SER A 190 7.11 -23.61 3.86
N GLU A 191 7.93 -22.57 3.97
CA GLU A 191 9.28 -22.70 4.55
C GLU A 191 9.24 -23.11 6.01
N GLU A 192 8.36 -22.50 6.81
CA GLU A 192 8.17 -22.87 8.23
C GLU A 192 7.77 -24.34 8.38
N SER A 193 6.94 -24.88 7.48
CA SER A 193 6.56 -26.29 7.51
C SER A 193 7.69 -27.26 7.13
N LEU A 194 8.62 -26.82 6.26
CA LEU A 194 9.78 -27.63 5.85
C LEU A 194 10.86 -27.68 6.93
N GLN A 195 10.97 -26.65 7.77
CA GLN A 195 11.92 -26.61 8.90
C GLN A 195 11.46 -27.44 10.10
N GLN A 196 10.19 -27.85 10.14
CA GLN A 196 9.60 -28.65 11.23
C GLN A 196 9.46 -30.14 10.88
N ALA A 197 9.81 -30.55 9.65
CA ALA A 197 9.78 -31.93 9.16
C ALA A 197 11.18 -32.56 9.18
#